data_AF-A0A2J7KSD3-F1
#
_entry.id   AF-A0A2J7KSD3-F1
#
_cell.length_a   1.000
_cell.length_b   1.000
_cell.length_c   1.000
_cell.angle_alpha   90.00
_cell.angle_beta   90.00
_cell.angle_gamma   90.00
#
_symmetry.space_group_name_H-M   'P 1'
#
loop_
_entity.id
_entity.type
_entity.pdbx_description
1 polymer ?
#
loop_
_entity_poly.entity_id
_entity_poly.type
_entity_poly.pdbx_seq_one_letter_code
_entity_poly.pdbx_strand_id
1 'polypeptide(L)'
;MTPGERSLIQRALKTLDRHLHEPGVAFTSTHAAREWLILHMAGLEREEFRVLYLNNQNQLIAGETLFTGTINRTEVHPREVVKRALYHNAAAVVLAHNHPSGEVTPGKADRLITERLVQALALVDIRVPDHLIVGGSRVFSFAEHGLL
;
A
#
# COMPACT_ATOMS: atom_id res chain seq x y z
N MET A 1 -19.18 15.46 0.28
CA MET A 1 -18.19 15.95 1.25
C MET A 1 -18.15 17.48 1.25
N THR A 2 -18.31 18.08 2.43
CA THR A 2 -18.18 19.52 2.65
C THR A 2 -16.71 19.96 2.65
N PRO A 3 -16.40 21.25 2.43
CA PRO A 3 -15.04 21.77 2.57
C PRO A 3 -14.45 21.55 3.98
N GLY A 4 -15.29 21.59 5.02
CA GLY A 4 -14.89 21.35 6.40
C GLY A 4 -14.46 19.90 6.65
N GLU A 5 -15.21 18.93 6.11
CA GLU A 5 -14.84 17.51 6.16
C GLU A 5 -13.51 17.25 5.44
N ARG A 6 -13.30 17.88 4.28
CA ARG A 6 -12.05 17.75 3.51
C ARG A 6 -10.82 18.24 4.29
N SER A 7 -10.95 19.39 4.96
CA SER A 7 -9.88 19.96 5.80
C SER A 7 -9.58 19.10 7.03
N LEU A 8 -10.62 18.54 7.67
CA LEU A 8 -10.46 17.62 8.80
C LEU A 8 -9.68 16.37 8.40
N ILE A 9 -10.04 15.75 7.27
CA ILE A 9 -9.33 14.58 6.73
C ILE A 9 -7.86 14.92 6.46
N GLN A 10 -7.56 16.03 5.77
CA GLN A 10 -6.17 16.42 5.50
C GLN A 10 -5.33 16.60 6.79
N ARG A 11 -5.92 17.16 7.84
CA ARG A 11 -5.23 17.30 9.15
C ARG A 11 -5.00 15.94 9.83
N ALA A 12 -5.97 15.03 9.75
CA ALA A 12 -5.83 13.67 10.28
C ALA A 12 -4.72 12.92 9.53
N LEU A 13 -4.73 12.96 8.19
CA LEU A 13 -3.70 12.37 7.34
C LEU A 13 -2.30 12.89 7.71
N LYS A 14 -2.13 14.21 7.82
CA LYS A 14 -0.85 14.83 8.21
C LYS A 14 -0.39 14.41 9.62
N THR A 15 -1.34 14.21 10.53
CA THR A 15 -1.03 13.77 11.90
C THR A 15 -0.58 12.32 11.92
N LEU A 16 -1.27 11.43 11.20
CA LEU A 16 -0.89 10.03 11.07
C LEU A 16 0.41 9.85 10.31
N ASP A 17 0.61 10.58 9.22
CA ASP A 17 1.85 10.56 8.45
C ASP A 17 3.06 10.91 9.32
N ARG A 18 2.95 11.96 10.14
CA ARG A 18 3.97 12.30 11.13
C ARG A 18 4.21 11.17 12.13
N HIS A 19 3.15 10.57 12.67
CA HIS A 19 3.26 9.48 13.64
C HIS A 19 3.93 8.23 13.04
N LEU A 20 3.64 7.90 11.78
CA LEU A 20 4.21 6.74 11.09
C LEU A 20 5.69 6.94 10.72
N HIS A 21 6.15 8.19 10.63
CA HIS A 21 7.56 8.53 10.45
C HIS A 21 8.27 8.79 11.80
N GLU A 22 7.62 8.61 12.95
CA GLU A 22 8.29 8.72 14.24
C GLU A 22 9.30 7.56 14.40
N PRO A 23 10.56 7.86 14.80
CA PRO A 23 11.56 6.84 15.04
C PRO A 23 11.07 5.78 16.03
N GLY A 24 11.19 4.50 15.65
CA GLY A 24 10.76 3.37 16.48
C GLY A 24 9.35 2.85 16.20
N VAL A 25 8.53 3.53 15.40
CA VAL A 25 7.22 3.02 14.98
C VAL A 25 7.40 2.03 13.83
N ALA A 26 7.23 0.74 14.11
CA ALA A 26 7.24 -0.27 13.07
C ALA A 26 5.94 -0.20 12.23
N PHE A 27 6.10 -0.04 10.92
CA PHE A 27 5.01 0.00 9.96
C PHE A 27 4.30 -1.36 9.81
N THR A 28 4.95 -2.45 10.27
CA THR A 28 4.36 -3.78 10.39
C THR A 28 3.41 -3.95 11.58
N SER A 29 3.20 -2.92 12.40
CA SER A 29 2.01 -2.89 13.25
C SER A 29 0.79 -2.78 12.32
N THR A 30 0.27 -3.93 11.93
CA THR A 30 -0.75 -4.12 10.88
C THR A 30 -1.94 -3.15 10.99
N HIS A 31 -2.22 -2.63 12.19
CA HIS A 31 -3.23 -1.61 12.41
C HIS A 31 -2.88 -0.24 11.79
N ALA A 32 -1.68 0.28 12.02
CA ALA A 32 -1.33 1.65 11.62
C ALA A 32 -1.23 1.80 10.10
N ALA A 33 -0.67 0.79 9.42
CA ALA A 33 -0.65 0.72 7.95
C ALA A 33 -2.06 0.65 7.36
N ARG A 34 -2.96 -0.15 7.97
CA ARG A 34 -4.36 -0.26 7.54
C ARG A 34 -5.11 1.05 7.68
N GLU A 35 -5.04 1.69 8.85
CA GLU A 35 -5.73 2.97 9.09
C GLU A 35 -5.24 4.05 8.13
N TRP A 36 -3.92 4.13 7.92
CA TRP A 36 -3.34 5.04 6.95
C TRP A 36 -3.87 4.77 5.54
N LEU A 37 -3.87 3.50 5.10
CA LEU A 37 -4.34 3.13 3.76
C LEU A 37 -5.84 3.36 3.58
N ILE A 38 -6.67 3.07 4.58
CA ILE A 38 -8.11 3.39 4.55
C ILE A 38 -8.30 4.88 4.32
N LEU A 39 -7.62 5.73 5.10
CA LEU A 39 -7.79 7.18 4.99
C LEU A 39 -7.30 7.75 3.64
N HIS A 40 -6.29 7.13 3.02
CA HIS A 40 -5.76 7.56 1.73
C HIS A 40 -6.51 6.97 0.53
N MET A 41 -7.13 5.78 0.67
CA MET A 41 -7.57 5.00 -0.48
C MET A 41 -9.05 4.63 -0.49
N ALA A 42 -9.75 4.64 0.65
CA ALA A 42 -11.13 4.15 0.75
C ALA A 42 -12.13 4.94 -0.11
N GLY A 43 -11.86 6.24 -0.34
CA GLY A 43 -12.73 7.13 -1.10
C GLY A 43 -12.32 7.33 -2.56
N LEU A 44 -11.33 6.58 -3.05
CA LEU A 44 -10.84 6.74 -4.42
C LEU A 44 -11.83 6.10 -5.41
N GLU A 45 -12.24 6.88 -6.41
CA GLU A 45 -13.17 6.45 -7.48
C GLU A 45 -12.50 5.57 -8.55
N ARG A 46 -11.17 5.49 -8.53
CA ARG A 46 -10.36 4.67 -9.43
C ARG A 46 -9.45 3.79 -8.60
N GLU A 47 -9.04 2.67 -9.18
CA GLU A 47 -8.00 1.88 -8.57
C GLU A 47 -6.68 2.65 -8.61
N GLU A 48 -6.00 2.68 -7.47
CA GLU A 48 -4.63 3.13 -7.34
C GLU A 48 -3.81 2.00 -6.75
N PHE A 49 -2.61 1.78 -7.29
CA PHE A 49 -1.62 0.89 -6.73
C PHE A 49 -0.52 1.70 -6.05
N ARG A 50 -0.38 1.51 -4.75
CA ARG A 50 0.57 2.18 -3.87
C ARG A 50 1.65 1.23 -3.38
N VAL A 51 2.84 1.79 -3.18
CA VAL A 51 3.97 1.09 -2.59
C VAL A 51 4.50 1.88 -1.41
N LEU A 52 4.66 1.19 -0.29
CA LEU A 52 5.17 1.74 0.96
C LEU A 52 6.56 1.17 1.18
N TYR A 53 7.57 2.04 1.15
CA TYR A 53 8.97 1.66 1.20
C TYR A 53 9.45 1.65 2.65
N LEU A 54 10.04 0.54 3.09
CA LEU A 54 10.44 0.34 4.48
C LEU A 54 11.94 0.12 4.59
N ASN A 55 12.52 0.57 5.72
CA ASN A 55 13.90 0.27 6.07
C ASN A 55 14.03 -1.13 6.74
N ASN A 56 15.25 -1.50 7.13
CA ASN A 56 15.53 -2.79 7.79
C ASN A 56 14.81 -2.99 9.13
N GLN A 57 14.38 -1.91 9.79
CA GLN A 57 13.62 -1.92 11.03
C GLN A 57 12.10 -1.90 10.78
N ASN A 58 11.68 -2.10 9.52
CA ASN A 58 10.30 -1.99 9.04
C ASN A 58 9.66 -0.62 9.32
N GLN A 59 10.44 0.46 9.37
CA GLN A 59 9.93 1.83 9.49
C GLN A 59 9.67 2.41 8.11
N LEU A 60 8.63 3.24 7.98
CA LEU A 60 8.28 3.88 6.71
C LEU A 60 9.33 4.91 6.30
N ILE A 61 9.86 4.75 5.08
CA ILE A 61 10.73 5.72 4.41
C ILE A 61 9.89 6.69 3.59
N ALA A 62 8.96 6.14 2.80
CA ALA A 62 8.06 6.89 1.93
C ALA A 62 6.88 6.01 1.50
N GLY A 63 5.77 6.65 1.09
CA GLY A 63 4.66 6.00 0.41
C GLY A 63 4.35 6.70 -0.91
N GLU A 64 4.15 5.93 -1.99
CA GLU A 64 3.95 6.47 -3.34
C GLU A 64 2.83 5.75 -4.07
N THR A 65 1.96 6.51 -4.75
CA THR A 65 1.07 5.96 -5.79
C THR A 65 1.88 5.78 -7.06
N LEU A 66 2.19 4.53 -7.42
CA LEU A 66 2.98 4.24 -8.63
C LEU A 66 2.11 4.10 -9.87
N PHE A 67 0.88 3.66 -9.71
CA PHE A 67 -0.02 3.43 -10.83
C PHE A 67 -1.42 3.88 -10.46
N THR A 68 -2.07 4.56 -11.40
CA THR A 68 -3.48 4.92 -11.33
C THR A 68 -4.17 4.23 -12.49
N GLY A 69 -5.10 3.35 -12.16
CA GLY A 69 -5.82 2.54 -13.11
C GLY A 69 -7.10 3.19 -13.61
N THR A 70 -7.90 2.33 -14.22
CA THR A 70 -9.28 2.61 -14.57
C THR A 70 -10.20 2.28 -13.39
N ILE A 71 -11.51 2.21 -13.63
CA ILE A 71 -12.48 1.76 -12.62
C ILE A 71 -12.30 0.25 -12.32
N ASN A 72 -11.77 -0.53 -13.27
CA ASN A 72 -11.83 -2.01 -13.22
C ASN A 72 -10.49 -2.72 -13.07
N ARG A 73 -9.39 -2.02 -13.31
CA ARG A 73 -8.02 -2.55 -13.17
C ARG A 73 -6.97 -1.46 -13.27
N THR A 74 -5.86 -1.69 -12.60
CA THR A 74 -4.57 -0.99 -12.76
C THR A 74 -3.54 -1.93 -13.38
N GLU A 75 -2.86 -1.48 -14.44
CA GLU A 75 -1.72 -2.23 -14.98
C GLU A 75 -0.46 -1.89 -14.18
N VAL A 76 0.14 -2.91 -13.57
CA VAL A 76 1.29 -2.76 -12.69
C VAL A 76 2.50 -3.42 -13.34
N HIS A 77 3.61 -2.70 -13.39
CA HIS A 77 4.84 -3.17 -14.01
C HIS A 77 5.92 -3.42 -12.94
N PRO A 78 6.37 -4.67 -12.74
CA PRO A 78 7.39 -4.99 -11.73
C PRO A 78 8.68 -4.16 -11.84
N ARG A 79 9.11 -3.82 -13.07
CA ARG A 79 10.28 -2.97 -13.30
C ARG A 79 10.20 -1.60 -12.63
N GLU A 80 9.03 -0.96 -12.62
CA GLU A 80 8.89 0.37 -12.00
C GLU A 80 8.85 0.23 -10.48
N VAL A 81 8.22 -0.82 -9.96
CA VAL A 81 8.22 -1.11 -8.51
C VAL A 81 9.65 -1.35 -8.02
N VAL A 82 10.42 -2.21 -8.69
CA VAL A 82 11.83 -2.49 -8.34
C VAL A 82 12.68 -1.20 -8.43
N LYS A 83 12.55 -0.44 -9.52
CA LYS A 83 13.28 0.82 -9.72
C LYS A 83 13.03 1.81 -8.58
N ARG A 84 11.78 1.97 -8.15
CA ARG A 84 11.41 2.92 -7.10
C ARG A 84 11.78 2.40 -5.71
N ALA A 85 11.67 1.10 -5.46
CA ALA A 85 12.14 0.49 -4.22
C ALA A 85 13.65 0.68 -4.03
N LEU A 86 14.45 0.46 -5.07
CA LEU A 86 15.89 0.74 -5.07
C LEU A 86 16.19 2.23 -4.90
N TYR A 87 15.46 3.12 -5.57
CA TYR A 87 15.60 4.57 -5.40
C TYR A 87 15.44 5.02 -3.94
N HIS A 88 14.48 4.42 -3.22
CA HIS A 88 14.24 4.72 -1.80
C HIS A 88 15.17 3.96 -0.85
N ASN A 89 16.11 3.14 -1.34
CA ASN A 89 16.93 2.24 -0.54
C ASN A 89 16.06 1.36 0.40
N ALA A 90 14.93 0.87 -0.11
CA ALA A 90 14.00 0.06 0.66
C ALA A 90 14.58 -1.33 0.92
N ALA A 91 14.49 -1.81 2.16
CA ALA A 91 14.77 -3.19 2.52
C ALA A 91 13.54 -4.09 2.43
N ALA A 92 12.35 -3.48 2.46
CA ALA A 92 11.08 -4.15 2.29
C ALA A 92 10.05 -3.18 1.68
N VAL A 93 9.02 -3.73 1.04
CA VAL A 93 7.89 -2.95 0.55
C VAL A 93 6.56 -3.58 0.94
N VAL A 94 5.60 -2.75 1.37
CA VAL A 94 4.20 -3.17 1.46
C VAL A 94 3.50 -2.68 0.21
N LEU A 95 2.84 -3.60 -0.48
CA LEU A 95 2.03 -3.32 -1.66
C LEU A 95 0.61 -3.00 -1.21
N ALA A 96 -0.07 -2.09 -1.89
CA ALA A 96 -1.48 -1.83 -1.63
C ALA A 96 -2.23 -1.42 -2.89
N HIS A 97 -3.49 -1.82 -3.00
CA HIS A 97 -4.41 -1.21 -3.95
C HIS A 97 -5.82 -1.10 -3.37
N ASN A 98 -6.66 -0.24 -3.95
CA ASN A 98 -8.06 -0.15 -3.58
C ASN A 98 -8.97 -0.75 -4.65
N HIS A 99 -10.10 -1.27 -4.22
CA HIS A 99 -11.23 -1.58 -5.08
C HIS A 99 -12.34 -0.54 -4.84
N PRO A 100 -12.67 0.32 -5.84
CA PRO A 100 -13.75 1.30 -5.71
C PRO A 100 -15.12 0.66 -5.41
N SER A 101 -15.31 -0.61 -5.76
CA SER A 101 -16.51 -1.39 -5.43
C SER A 101 -16.69 -1.65 -3.94
N GLY A 102 -15.63 -1.51 -3.14
CA GLY A 102 -15.61 -1.82 -1.72
C GLY A 102 -15.37 -3.31 -1.40
N GLU A 103 -15.33 -4.19 -2.39
CA GLU A 103 -15.02 -5.61 -2.20
C GLU A 103 -13.52 -5.83 -2.00
N VAL A 104 -13.13 -6.58 -0.98
CA VAL A 104 -11.71 -6.77 -0.63
C VAL A 104 -11.16 -8.15 -1.02
N THR A 105 -12.00 -9.01 -1.57
CA THR A 105 -11.58 -10.36 -1.99
C THR A 105 -10.64 -10.26 -3.20
N PRO A 106 -9.41 -10.79 -3.15
CA PRO A 106 -8.48 -10.71 -4.26
C PRO A 106 -8.92 -11.58 -5.43
N GLY A 107 -8.96 -10.98 -6.61
CA GLY A 107 -9.16 -11.66 -7.88
C GLY A 107 -7.91 -12.40 -8.36
N LYS A 108 -8.03 -13.07 -9.51
CA LYS A 108 -6.91 -13.80 -10.14
C LYS A 108 -5.77 -12.85 -10.55
N ALA A 109 -6.11 -11.65 -11.02
CA ALA A 109 -5.13 -10.65 -11.43
C ALA A 109 -4.28 -10.18 -10.25
N ASP A 110 -4.91 -9.92 -9.09
CA ASP A 110 -4.25 -9.46 -7.87
C ASP A 110 -3.24 -10.50 -7.37
N ARG A 111 -3.63 -11.78 -7.36
CA ARG A 111 -2.74 -12.89 -6.99
C ARG A 111 -1.54 -12.99 -7.93
N LEU A 112 -1.80 -12.98 -9.24
CA LEU A 112 -0.75 -13.09 -10.25
C LEU A 112 0.24 -11.93 -10.19
N ILE A 113 -0.22 -10.68 -10.03
CA ILE A 113 0.69 -9.55 -9.93
C ILE A 113 1.48 -9.59 -8.62
N THR A 114 0.85 -10.00 -7.52
CA THR A 114 1.52 -10.17 -6.22
C THR A 114 2.68 -11.15 -6.35
N GLU A 115 2.43 -12.34 -6.86
CA GLU A 115 3.46 -13.38 -7.07
C GLU A 115 4.63 -12.85 -7.93
N ARG A 116 4.32 -12.15 -9.03
CA ARG A 116 5.34 -11.58 -9.92
C ARG A 116 6.17 -10.50 -9.22
N LEU A 117 5.55 -9.65 -8.40
CA LEU A 117 6.25 -8.61 -7.66
C LEU A 117 7.15 -9.19 -6.57
N VAL A 118 6.66 -10.18 -5.81
CA VAL A 118 7.45 -10.90 -4.81
C VAL A 118 8.68 -11.52 -5.44
N GLN A 119 8.53 -12.24 -6.55
CA GLN A 119 9.65 -12.84 -7.27
C GLN A 119 10.65 -11.79 -7.77
N ALA A 120 10.18 -10.70 -8.37
CA ALA A 120 11.04 -9.66 -8.91
C ALA A 120 11.83 -8.90 -7.83
N LEU A 121 11.19 -8.59 -6.70
CA LEU A 121 11.81 -7.88 -5.58
C LEU A 121 12.80 -8.76 -4.81
N ALA A 122 12.51 -10.07 -4.71
CA ALA A 122 13.43 -11.02 -4.09
C ALA A 122 14.78 -11.12 -4.83
N LEU A 123 14.81 -10.89 -6.15
CA LEU A 123 16.07 -10.88 -6.93
C LEU A 123 17.02 -9.73 -6.57
N VAL A 124 16.53 -8.72 -5.86
CA VAL A 124 17.30 -7.57 -5.39
C VAL A 124 17.25 -7.42 -3.87
N ASP A 125 16.99 -8.53 -3.16
CA ASP A 125 16.96 -8.62 -1.70
C ASP A 125 15.95 -7.68 -1.01
N ILE A 126 14.85 -7.34 -1.69
CA ILE A 126 13.76 -6.53 -1.13
C ILE A 126 12.60 -7.45 -0.77
N ARG A 127 12.23 -7.44 0.52
CA ARG A 127 11.13 -8.28 1.04
C ARG A 127 9.77 -7.66 0.72
N VAL A 128 8.73 -8.50 0.64
CA VAL A 128 7.33 -8.05 0.54
C VAL A 128 6.55 -8.59 1.74
N PRO A 129 6.51 -7.86 2.87
CA PRO A 129 5.88 -8.35 4.09
C PRO A 129 4.36 -8.52 3.95
N ASP A 130 3.72 -7.72 3.08
CA ASP A 130 2.28 -7.85 2.82
C ASP A 130 1.87 -7.21 1.50
N HIS A 131 0.68 -7.58 1.04
CA HIS A 131 -0.11 -6.89 0.04
C HIS A 131 -1.52 -6.64 0.59
N LEU A 132 -1.92 -5.37 0.65
CA LEU A 132 -3.16 -4.91 1.26
C LEU A 132 -4.18 -4.45 0.20
N ILE A 133 -5.40 -4.99 0.25
CA ILE A 133 -6.53 -4.53 -0.59
C ILE A 133 -7.48 -3.70 0.25
N VAL A 134 -7.69 -2.44 -0.12
CA VAL A 134 -8.60 -1.51 0.57
C VAL A 134 -9.95 -1.47 -0.12
N GLY A 135 -11.03 -1.73 0.63
CA GLY A 135 -12.40 -1.68 0.15
C GLY A 135 -13.29 -0.98 1.16
N GLY A 136 -13.52 0.32 0.98
CA GLY A 136 -14.16 1.16 1.99
C GLY A 136 -13.36 1.14 3.30
N SER A 137 -13.99 0.82 4.42
CA SER A 137 -13.33 0.69 5.72
C SER A 137 -12.71 -0.70 5.99
N ARG A 138 -12.74 -1.60 5.01
CA ARG A 138 -12.20 -2.97 5.13
C ARG A 138 -10.84 -3.04 4.45
N VAL A 139 -9.95 -3.86 5.00
CA VAL A 139 -8.67 -4.19 4.39
C VAL A 139 -8.47 -5.70 4.41
N PHE A 140 -8.14 -6.27 3.24
CA PHE A 140 -7.67 -7.64 3.13
C PHE A 140 -6.14 -7.66 3.13
N SER A 141 -5.54 -8.60 3.87
CA SER A 141 -4.10 -8.82 3.92
C SER A 141 -3.76 -10.17 3.31
N PHE A 142 -2.87 -10.19 2.32
CA PHE A 142 -2.40 -11.44 1.73
C PHE A 142 -1.62 -12.27 2.76
N ALA A 143 -0.79 -11.64 3.59
CA ALA A 143 0.00 -12.33 4.60
C ALA A 143 -0.89 -13.02 5.66
N GLU A 144 -1.91 -12.33 6.19
CA GLU A 144 -2.82 -12.90 7.18
C GLU A 144 -3.67 -14.06 6.63
N HIS A 145 -3.84 -14.14 5.30
CA HIS A 145 -4.59 -15.20 4.63
C HIS A 145 -3.69 -16.27 4.01
N GLY A 146 -2.38 -16.27 4.27
CA GLY A 146 -1.43 -17.28 3.78
C GLY A 146 -1.24 -17.27 2.26
N LEU A 147 -1.37 -16.10 1.63
CA LEU A 147 -1.20 -15.90 0.18
C LEU A 147 0.16 -15.30 -0.19
N LEU A 148 1.04 -15.11 0.81
CA LEU A 148 2.41 -14.60 0.71
C LEU A 148 3.35 -15.49 1.52
#